data_AF-A0A2Z2KM09-F1
#
_entry.id   AF-A0A2Z2KM09-F1
#
_cell.length_a   1.000
_cell.length_b   1.000
_cell.length_c   1.000
_cell.angle_alpha   90.00
_cell.angle_beta   90.00
_cell.angle_gamma   90.00
#
_symmetry.space_group_name_H-M   'P 1'
#
loop_
_entity.id
_entity.type
_entity.pdbx_description
1 polymer ?
#
loop_
_entity_poly.entity_id
_entity_poly.type
_entity_poly.pdbx_seq_one_letter_code
_entity_poly.pdbx_strand_id
1 'polypeptide(L)'
;MNTYEVWVQWNEWDDPWCRQTVQGETAGKAKYSFWEYLQDGLWEEPFGEVVKKLRCRKIGGFKVSDLFTSPVTFREVCERRAIDFAYQGMKIEVNGQPGVIVGANNSMNLDVCFDGRYYAENCHPWWKTKYFDRKGNLIKEFND
;
A
#
# COMPACT_ATOMS: atom_id res chain seq x y z
N MET A 1 5.34 -11.26 -9.08
CA MET A 1 4.60 -10.78 -7.88
C MET A 1 3.11 -10.99 -8.08
N ASN A 2 2.38 -11.36 -7.03
CA ASN A 2 0.93 -11.58 -7.06
C ASN A 2 0.26 -10.89 -5.87
N THR A 3 -1.03 -10.59 -6.03
CA THR A 3 -1.89 -10.05 -4.99
C THR A 3 -2.71 -11.18 -4.37
N TYR A 4 -2.68 -11.28 -3.05
CA TYR A 4 -3.44 -12.26 -2.28
C TYR A 4 -4.35 -11.55 -1.28
N GLU A 5 -5.54 -12.10 -1.06
CA GLU A 5 -6.30 -11.80 0.15
C GLU A 5 -5.93 -12.86 1.19
N VAL A 6 -5.54 -12.42 2.38
CA VAL A 6 -5.15 -13.27 3.51
C VAL A 6 -6.03 -12.94 4.71
N TRP A 7 -6.46 -13.96 5.45
CA TRP A 7 -7.25 -13.78 6.66
C TRP A 7 -7.04 -14.89 7.67
N VAL A 8 -7.40 -14.63 8.93
CA VAL A 8 -7.41 -15.62 10.00
C VAL A 8 -8.79 -16.30 10.06
N GLN A 9 -8.80 -17.62 10.18
CA GLN A 9 -9.99 -18.46 10.38
C GLN A 9 -9.61 -19.70 11.20
N TRP A 10 -10.19 -19.87 12.39
CA TRP A 10 -9.90 -21.01 13.27
C TRP A 10 -10.77 -22.19 12.90
N ASN A 11 -12.07 -21.94 12.72
CA ASN A 11 -13.08 -22.92 12.34
C ASN A 11 -13.83 -22.47 11.08
N GLU A 12 -14.50 -23.40 10.39
CA GLU A 12 -15.23 -23.11 9.13
C GLU A 12 -16.35 -22.07 9.28
N TRP A 13 -16.86 -21.89 10.50
CA TRP A 13 -17.94 -20.97 10.86
C TRP A 13 -17.46 -19.59 11.31
N ASP A 14 -16.15 -19.41 11.51
CA ASP A 14 -15.63 -18.12 11.93
C ASP A 14 -15.74 -17.11 10.80
N ASP A 15 -16.32 -15.96 11.11
CA ASP A 15 -16.25 -14.81 10.22
C ASP A 15 -14.78 -14.41 10.05
N PRO A 16 -14.33 -14.20 8.79
CA PRO A 16 -13.01 -13.65 8.51
C PRO A 16 -12.83 -12.24 9.09
N TRP A 17 -12.37 -12.18 10.33
CA TRP A 17 -12.36 -10.95 11.13
C TRP A 17 -11.25 -9.97 10.74
N CYS A 18 -10.12 -10.46 10.23
CA CYS A 18 -9.04 -9.64 9.70
C CYS A 18 -8.72 -10.10 8.28
N ARG A 19 -9.32 -9.45 7.27
CA ARG A 19 -8.95 -9.62 5.87
C ARG A 19 -7.99 -8.53 5.46
N GLN A 20 -6.90 -8.90 4.81
CA GLN A 20 -5.92 -7.98 4.27
C GLN A 20 -5.50 -8.39 2.86
N THR A 21 -5.17 -7.38 2.06
CA THR A 21 -4.58 -7.57 0.75
C THR A 21 -3.07 -7.47 0.88
N VAL A 22 -2.36 -8.53 0.52
CA VAL A 22 -0.92 -8.66 0.70
C VAL A 22 -0.25 -9.07 -0.59
N GLN A 23 0.91 -8.48 -0.86
CA GLN A 23 1.72 -8.79 -2.02
C GLN A 23 2.71 -9.90 -1.71
N GLY A 24 2.78 -10.91 -2.58
CA GLY A 24 3.71 -12.03 -2.42
C GLY A 24 4.01 -12.74 -3.73
N GLU A 25 5.19 -13.35 -3.82
CA GLU A 25 5.50 -14.22 -4.97
C GLU A 25 4.67 -15.50 -4.92
N THR A 26 4.53 -16.08 -3.72
CA THR A 26 3.77 -17.30 -3.43
C THR A 26 2.78 -17.05 -2.30
N ALA A 27 1.77 -17.93 -2.17
CA ALA A 27 0.81 -17.86 -1.06
C ALA A 27 1.50 -17.98 0.30
N GLY A 28 2.57 -18.78 0.41
CA GLY A 28 3.36 -18.91 1.63
C GLY A 28 4.03 -17.60 2.05
N LYS A 29 4.66 -16.90 1.10
CA LYS A 29 5.26 -15.58 1.36
C LYS A 29 4.20 -14.54 1.74
N ALA A 30 3.04 -14.54 1.08
CA ALA A 30 1.94 -13.63 1.44
C ALA A 30 1.41 -13.89 2.86
N LYS A 31 1.26 -15.16 3.25
CA LYS A 31 0.87 -15.53 4.63
C LYS A 31 1.92 -15.11 5.66
N TYR A 32 3.20 -15.23 5.31
CA TYR A 32 4.29 -14.83 6.19
C TYR A 32 4.30 -13.31 6.43
N SER A 33 4.18 -12.50 5.37
CA SER A 33 4.07 -11.03 5.51
C SER A 33 2.81 -10.61 6.27
N PHE A 34 1.69 -11.31 6.10
CA PHE A 34 0.50 -11.08 6.91
C PHE A 34 0.73 -11.43 8.39
N TRP A 35 1.46 -12.52 8.68
CA TRP A 35 1.86 -12.86 10.04
C TRP A 35 2.75 -11.78 10.65
N GLU A 36 3.76 -11.27 9.94
CA GLU A 36 4.60 -10.16 10.40
C GLU A 36 3.76 -8.92 10.75
N TYR A 37 2.75 -8.61 9.93
CA TYR A 37 1.80 -7.52 10.23
C TYR A 37 1.00 -7.75 11.53
N LEU A 38 0.64 -9.00 11.84
CA LEU A 38 -0.05 -9.35 13.08
C LEU A 38 0.89 -9.32 14.31
N GLN A 39 2.21 -9.30 14.12
CA GLN A 39 3.16 -9.17 15.22
C GLN A 39 3.24 -7.70 15.67
N ASP A 40 2.37 -7.31 16.60
CA ASP A 40 2.28 -5.94 17.14
C ASP A 40 2.91 -5.79 18.54
N GLY A 41 3.58 -6.84 19.03
CA GLY A 41 4.16 -6.92 20.38
C GLY A 41 3.19 -7.39 21.47
N LEU A 42 1.90 -7.57 21.16
CA LEU A 42 0.91 -8.23 22.03
C LEU A 42 0.61 -9.66 21.56
N TRP A 43 0.78 -9.94 20.26
CA TRP A 43 0.48 -11.23 19.65
C TRP A 43 1.74 -11.91 19.07
N GLU A 44 2.50 -12.61 19.92
CA GLU A 44 3.78 -13.25 19.54
C GLU A 44 3.66 -14.79 19.35
N GLU A 45 2.70 -15.24 18.56
CA GLU A 45 2.62 -16.66 18.18
C GLU A 45 3.61 -16.97 17.03
N PRO A 46 4.40 -18.07 17.11
CA PRO A 46 5.28 -18.48 16.02
C PRO A 46 4.51 -18.73 14.71
N PHE A 47 5.11 -18.36 13.58
CA PHE A 47 4.49 -18.51 12.25
C PHE A 47 3.92 -19.92 12.00
N GLY A 48 4.62 -20.97 12.43
CA GLY A 48 4.19 -22.37 12.26
C GLY A 48 2.84 -22.70 12.91
N GLU A 49 2.46 -22.00 13.98
CA GLU A 49 1.15 -22.16 14.63
C GLU A 49 0.09 -21.28 13.97
N VAL A 50 0.44 -20.03 13.65
CA VAL A 50 -0.49 -19.07 13.03
C VAL A 50 -0.89 -19.51 11.62
N VAL A 51 0.05 -20.03 10.82
CA VAL A 51 -0.18 -20.39 9.42
C VAL A 51 -1.29 -21.45 9.23
N LYS A 52 -1.51 -22.32 10.23
CA LYS A 52 -2.59 -23.32 10.25
C LYS A 52 -3.98 -22.67 10.25
N LYS A 53 -4.07 -21.48 10.86
CA LYS A 53 -5.27 -20.64 11.00
C LYS A 53 -5.38 -19.64 9.84
N LEU A 54 -4.31 -19.42 9.08
CA LEU A 54 -4.32 -18.50 7.94
C LEU A 54 -4.94 -19.15 6.70
N ARG A 55 -5.92 -18.45 6.14
CA ARG A 55 -6.49 -18.71 4.83
C ARG A 55 -5.99 -17.66 3.85
N CYS A 56 -5.91 -18.05 2.58
CA CYS A 56 -5.37 -17.20 1.54
C CYS A 56 -5.99 -17.58 0.20
N ARG A 57 -6.35 -16.58 -0.60
CA ARG A 57 -6.70 -16.78 -2.01
C ARG A 57 -5.94 -15.80 -2.89
N LYS A 58 -5.50 -16.27 -4.05
CA LYS A 58 -4.88 -15.43 -5.07
C LYS A 58 -5.97 -14.60 -5.75
N ILE A 59 -5.84 -13.28 -5.70
CA ILE A 59 -6.72 -12.36 -6.44
C ILE A 59 -6.24 -12.29 -7.90
N GLY A 60 -4.93 -12.14 -8.13
CA GLY A 60 -4.38 -12.01 -9.47
C GLY A 60 -2.90 -11.67 -9.48
N GLY A 61 -2.39 -11.30 -10.66
CA GLY A 61 -1.09 -10.64 -10.77
C GLY A 61 -1.16 -9.23 -10.17
N PHE A 62 -0.05 -8.78 -9.60
CA PHE A 62 0.03 -7.47 -8.95
C PHE A 62 -0.39 -6.33 -9.88
N LYS A 63 -1.23 -5.42 -9.37
CA LYS A 63 -1.54 -4.13 -9.98
C LYS A 63 -1.24 -3.04 -8.96
N VAL A 64 -0.72 -1.91 -9.41
CA VAL A 64 -0.48 -0.73 -8.55
C VAL A 64 -1.76 -0.27 -7.83
N SER A 65 -2.91 -0.42 -8.47
CA SER A 65 -4.23 -0.13 -7.87
C SER A 65 -4.56 -0.99 -6.64
N ASP A 66 -3.90 -2.14 -6.47
CA ASP A 66 -4.10 -3.01 -5.31
C ASP A 66 -3.50 -2.39 -4.03
N LEU A 67 -2.69 -1.33 -4.15
CA LEU A 67 -2.14 -0.56 -3.04
C LEU A 67 -2.97 0.68 -2.70
N PHE A 68 -4.10 0.91 -3.37
CA PHE A 68 -4.92 2.10 -3.13
C PHE A 68 -5.48 2.11 -1.71
N THR A 69 -5.12 3.14 -0.93
CA THR A 69 -5.60 3.35 0.44
C THR A 69 -6.89 4.18 0.47
N SER A 70 -7.36 4.53 1.68
CA SER A 70 -8.60 5.27 1.92
C SER A 70 -8.67 6.60 1.14
N PRO A 71 -9.67 6.77 0.25
CA PRO A 71 -9.87 8.03 -0.48
C PRO A 71 -10.15 9.23 0.44
N VAL A 72 -10.72 8.98 1.63
CA VAL A 72 -11.02 10.02 2.62
C VAL A 72 -9.71 10.57 3.20
N THR A 73 -8.87 9.68 3.73
CA THR A 73 -7.55 10.04 4.28
C THR A 73 -6.68 10.71 3.22
N PHE A 74 -6.69 10.17 1.99
CA PHE A 74 -5.95 10.75 0.88
C PHE A 74 -6.37 12.20 0.59
N ARG A 75 -7.68 12.45 0.51
CA ARG A 75 -8.21 13.80 0.25
C ARG A 75 -7.84 14.79 1.34
N GLU A 76 -7.98 14.39 2.61
CA GLU A 76 -7.59 15.23 3.76
C GLU A 76 -6.12 15.65 3.69
N VAL A 77 -5.22 14.72 3.33
CA VAL A 77 -3.79 15.04 3.17
C VAL A 77 -3.59 16.03 2.01
N CYS A 78 -4.29 15.85 0.90
CA CYS A 78 -4.15 16.75 -0.25
C CYS A 78 -4.58 18.17 0.08
N GLU A 79 -5.73 18.33 0.75
CA GLU A 79 -6.26 19.63 1.18
C GLU A 79 -5.30 20.32 2.17
N ARG A 80 -4.85 19.59 3.19
CA ARG A 80 -3.93 20.14 4.22
C ARG A 80 -2.55 20.48 3.70
N ARG A 81 -2.14 19.89 2.58
CA ARG A 81 -0.83 20.11 1.94
C ARG A 81 -0.91 20.99 0.70
N ALA A 82 -2.08 21.55 0.40
CA ALA A 82 -2.33 22.40 -0.78
C ALA A 82 -1.92 21.74 -2.11
N ILE A 83 -2.24 20.46 -2.27
CA ILE A 83 -2.01 19.68 -3.48
C ILE A 83 -3.31 19.05 -4.01
N ASP A 84 -4.42 19.79 -3.99
CA ASP A 84 -5.77 19.31 -4.38
C ASP A 84 -5.86 18.74 -5.81
N PHE A 85 -4.87 19.06 -6.66
CA PHE A 85 -4.73 18.51 -8.00
C PHE A 85 -4.24 17.04 -8.02
N ALA A 86 -3.73 16.53 -6.89
CA ALA A 86 -3.22 15.17 -6.78
C ALA A 86 -4.36 14.14 -6.68
N TYR A 87 -4.13 12.95 -7.21
CA TYR A 87 -5.08 11.84 -7.18
C TYR A 87 -4.36 10.50 -7.06
N GLN A 88 -4.98 9.50 -6.43
CA GLN A 88 -4.47 8.13 -6.45
C GLN A 88 -4.42 7.60 -7.89
N GLY A 89 -3.27 7.06 -8.30
CA GLY A 89 -2.96 6.71 -9.68
C GLY A 89 -2.20 7.79 -10.45
N MET A 90 -1.95 8.96 -9.85
CA MET A 90 -1.14 10.02 -10.48
C MET A 90 0.33 9.62 -10.56
N LYS A 91 0.95 9.86 -11.71
CA LYS A 91 2.39 9.73 -11.89
C LYS A 91 3.11 10.90 -11.25
N ILE A 92 4.16 10.58 -10.48
CA ILE A 92 5.05 11.56 -9.86
C ILE A 92 6.50 11.09 -9.96
N GLU A 93 7.42 11.99 -9.66
CA GLU A 93 8.83 11.68 -9.44
C GLU A 93 9.22 12.23 -8.07
N VAL A 94 9.85 11.42 -7.23
CA VAL A 94 10.38 11.84 -5.92
C VAL A 94 11.88 11.62 -5.92
N ASN A 95 12.66 12.69 -5.78
CA ASN A 95 14.12 12.66 -5.79
C ASN A 95 14.69 11.89 -7.01
N GLY A 96 14.13 12.14 -8.20
CA GLY A 96 14.53 11.48 -9.44
C GLY A 96 13.99 10.06 -9.65
N GLN A 97 13.21 9.51 -8.71
CA GLN A 97 12.61 8.19 -8.84
C GLN A 97 11.15 8.30 -9.30
N PRO A 98 10.78 7.76 -10.47
CA PRO A 98 9.40 7.77 -10.95
C PRO A 98 8.53 6.77 -10.17
N GLY A 99 7.29 7.14 -9.94
CA GLY A 99 6.32 6.30 -9.24
C GLY A 99 4.89 6.78 -9.39
N VAL A 100 4.00 6.10 -8.68
CA VAL A 100 2.57 6.35 -8.69
C VAL A 100 2.08 6.58 -7.27
N ILE A 101 1.31 7.65 -7.06
CA ILE A 101 0.62 7.88 -5.79
C ILE A 101 -0.40 6.77 -5.59
N VAL A 102 -0.28 6.02 -4.51
CA VAL A 102 -1.23 4.96 -4.13
C VAL A 102 -2.01 5.31 -2.88
N GLY A 103 -1.62 6.34 -2.14
CA GLY A 103 -2.33 6.72 -0.93
C GLY A 103 -1.72 7.89 -0.21
N ALA A 104 -2.16 8.07 1.03
CA ALA A 104 -1.55 8.93 2.01
C ALA A 104 -1.79 8.36 3.40
N ASN A 105 -1.03 8.86 4.38
CA ASN A 105 -1.10 8.38 5.75
C ASN A 105 -1.22 9.50 6.78
N ASN A 106 -1.38 9.09 8.05
CA ASN A 106 -1.68 9.98 9.18
C ASN A 106 -0.55 10.99 9.49
N SER A 107 0.66 10.79 8.97
CA SER A 107 1.77 11.74 9.06
C SER A 107 1.73 12.81 7.97
N MET A 108 0.61 12.93 7.25
CA MET A 108 0.40 13.91 6.17
C MET A 108 1.39 13.75 5.01
N ASN A 109 1.79 12.51 4.72
CA ASN A 109 2.69 12.16 3.64
C ASN A 109 1.96 11.32 2.60
N LEU A 110 2.49 11.32 1.37
CA LEU A 110 2.01 10.46 0.29
C LEU A 110 2.59 9.05 0.46
N ASP A 111 1.80 8.06 0.08
CA ASP A 111 2.27 6.70 -0.13
C ASP A 111 2.47 6.49 -1.64
N VAL A 112 3.68 6.13 -2.04
CA VAL A 112 4.11 6.09 -3.44
C VAL A 112 4.64 4.71 -3.78
N CYS A 113 4.09 4.09 -4.82
CA CYS A 113 4.64 2.88 -5.40
C CYS A 113 5.61 3.28 -6.52
N PHE A 114 6.91 3.17 -6.26
CA PHE A 114 7.93 3.44 -7.28
C PHE A 114 7.95 2.36 -8.37
N ASP A 115 8.40 2.74 -9.57
CA ASP A 115 8.46 1.84 -10.71
C ASP A 115 9.30 0.59 -10.39
N GLY A 116 8.77 -0.59 -10.75
CA GLY A 116 9.38 -1.88 -10.46
C GLY A 116 9.17 -2.40 -9.03
N ARG A 117 8.57 -1.60 -8.13
CA ARG A 117 8.20 -2.04 -6.78
C ARG A 117 6.76 -2.55 -6.72
N TYR A 118 6.44 -3.20 -5.62
CA TYR A 118 5.13 -3.81 -5.34
C TYR A 118 4.64 -3.45 -3.93
N TYR A 119 5.18 -2.38 -3.35
CA TYR A 119 4.83 -1.87 -2.05
C TYR A 119 4.94 -0.34 -2.11
N ALA A 120 4.22 0.33 -1.21
CA ALA A 120 4.24 1.77 -1.12
C ALA A 120 5.35 2.22 -0.16
N GLU A 121 5.94 3.36 -0.46
CA GLU A 121 6.90 4.04 0.41
C GLU A 121 6.40 5.41 0.80
N ASN A 122 6.79 5.83 1.99
CA ASN A 122 6.40 7.11 2.54
C ASN A 122 7.19 8.24 1.89
N CYS A 123 6.51 9.22 1.31
CA CYS A 123 7.13 10.36 0.64
C CYS A 123 6.52 11.67 1.12
N HIS A 124 7.37 12.62 1.51
CA HIS A 124 6.90 13.95 1.86
C HIS A 124 6.39 14.66 0.60
N PRO A 125 5.21 15.30 0.61
CA PRO A 125 4.58 15.81 -0.61
C PRO A 125 5.39 16.90 -1.33
N TRP A 126 6.26 17.61 -0.61
CA TRP A 126 7.06 18.73 -1.13
C TRP A 126 8.56 18.42 -1.28
N TRP A 127 9.03 17.27 -0.78
CA TRP A 127 10.47 16.99 -0.77
C TRP A 127 10.92 16.43 -2.11
N LYS A 128 11.54 17.28 -2.93
CA LYS A 128 12.02 16.94 -4.28
C LYS A 128 10.98 16.20 -5.14
N THR A 129 9.74 16.70 -5.14
CA THR A 129 8.60 16.02 -5.76
C THR A 129 8.11 16.76 -7.00
N LYS A 130 7.98 16.03 -8.11
CA LYS A 130 7.35 16.50 -9.35
C LYS A 130 6.05 15.76 -9.61
N TYR A 131 4.99 16.49 -9.92
CA TYR A 131 3.66 15.97 -10.22
C TYR A 131 3.34 16.12 -11.69
N PHE A 132 2.83 15.05 -12.32
CA PHE A 132 2.55 15.03 -13.75
C PHE A 132 1.06 14.85 -14.06
N ASP A 133 0.59 15.45 -15.14
CA ASP A 133 -0.74 15.19 -15.68
C ASP A 133 -0.81 13.81 -16.37
N ARG A 134 -2.00 13.43 -16.83
CA ARG A 134 -2.22 12.15 -17.53
C ARG A 134 -1.47 12.03 -18.86
N LYS A 135 -1.01 13.15 -19.43
CA LYS A 135 -0.21 13.21 -20.66
C LYS A 135 1.29 13.22 -20.38
N GLY A 136 1.70 13.26 -19.12
CA GLY A 136 3.10 13.33 -18.69
C GLY A 136 3.66 14.75 -18.62
N ASN A 137 2.83 15.79 -18.72
CA ASN A 137 3.29 17.17 -18.54
C ASN A 137 3.46 17.49 -17.06
N LEU A 138 4.50 18.26 -16.72
CA LEU A 138 4.72 18.75 -15.36
C LEU A 138 3.59 19.72 -14.96
N ILE A 139 2.89 19.41 -13.87
CA ILE A 139 1.89 20.28 -13.25
C ILE A 139 2.54 21.15 -12.18
N LYS A 140 3.36 20.53 -11.32
CA LYS A 140 3.94 21.18 -10.15
C LYS A 140 5.24 20.50 -9.75
N GLU A 141 6.21 21.29 -9.31
CA GLU A 141 7.48 20.83 -8.75
C GLU A 141 7.71 21.51 -7.40
N PHE A 142 8.20 20.73 -6.44
CA PHE A 142 8.65 21.19 -5.13
C PHE A 142 10.07 20.69 -4.89
N ASN A 143 10.93 21.52 -4.31
CA ASN A 143 12.37 21.27 -4.15
C ASN A 143 12.85 21.42 -2.69
N ASP A 144 11.91 21.42 -1.73
CA ASP A 144 12.23 21.49 -0.30
C ASP A 144 13.00 20.23 0.17
#